data_AF-A0A7V5ZHN8-F1
#
_entry.id   AF-A0A7V5ZHN8-F1
#
_cell.length_a   1.000
_cell.length_b   1.000
_cell.length_c   1.000
_cell.angle_alpha   90.00
_cell.angle_beta   90.00
_cell.angle_gamma   90.00
#
_symmetry.space_group_name_H-M   'P 1'
#
loop_
_entity.id
_entity.type
_entity.pdbx_description
1 polymer ?
#
loop_
_entity_poly.entity_id
_entity_poly.type
_entity_poly.pdbx_seq_one_letter_code
_entity_poly.pdbx_strand_id
1 'polypeptide(L)' 'MELPTKVRVYSQMLGLSGNPATLMGIRPEGYYELQIANKEGEIHVVLLPIAQTGLIFAEPEPRIETISGVER' A
#
# COMPACT_ATOMS: atom_id res chain seq x y z
N MET A 1 4.94 7.14 9.63
CA MET A 1 4.51 7.03 8.22
C MET A 1 3.74 8.28 7.89
N GLU A 2 4.10 8.97 6.81
CA GLU A 2 3.38 10.16 6.38
C GLU A 2 2.16 9.76 5.56
N LEU A 3 1.03 10.42 5.83
CA LEU A 3 -0.23 10.24 5.14
C LEU A 3 -0.68 11.62 4.61
N PRO A 4 -1.31 11.69 3.44
CA PRO A 4 -1.62 10.58 2.53
C PRO A 4 -0.40 10.05 1.76
N THR A 5 -0.40 8.78 1.35
CA THR A 5 0.71 8.18 0.57
C THR A 5 0.26 7.19 -0.50
N LYS A 6 1.03 7.11 -1.60
CA LYS A 6 0.70 6.24 -2.74
C LYS A 6 1.10 4.79 -2.46
N VAL A 7 0.19 3.88 -2.74
CA VAL A 7 0.38 2.44 -2.51
C VAL A 7 -0.16 1.61 -3.69
N ARG A 8 0.28 0.36 -3.75
CA ARG A 8 -0.35 -0.72 -4.50
C ARG A 8 -1.12 -1.60 -3.52
N VAL A 9 -2.41 -1.77 -3.76
CA VAL A 9 -3.30 -2.55 -2.88
C VAL A 9 -3.58 -3.94 -3.45
N TYR A 10 -3.55 -4.92 -2.56
CA TYR A 10 -3.87 -6.32 -2.82
C TYR A 10 -4.96 -6.75 -1.84
N SER A 11 -6.09 -7.23 -2.34
CA SER A 11 -7.20 -7.72 -1.51
C SER A 11 -7.98 -8.77 -2.27
N GLN A 12 -8.03 -10.00 -1.75
CA GLN A 12 -8.81 -11.07 -2.36
C GLN A 12 -10.32 -10.79 -2.30
N MET A 13 -10.78 -10.14 -1.23
CA MET A 13 -12.20 -9.81 -1.02
C MET A 13 -12.79 -8.97 -2.16
N LEU A 14 -12.02 -8.00 -2.67
CA LEU A 14 -12.43 -7.13 -3.78
C LEU A 14 -11.74 -7.48 -5.11
N GLY A 15 -10.98 -8.57 -5.17
CA GLY A 15 -10.23 -8.96 -6.37
C GLY A 15 -9.16 -7.93 -6.79
N LEU A 16 -8.60 -7.17 -5.84
CA LEU A 16 -7.55 -6.20 -6.09
C LEU A 16 -6.19 -6.89 -6.12
N SER A 17 -5.40 -6.63 -7.15
CA SER A 17 -4.09 -7.26 -7.36
C SER A 17 -3.09 -6.23 -7.89
N GLY A 18 -2.62 -5.36 -7.00
CA GLY A 18 -1.69 -4.29 -7.33
C GLY A 18 -2.36 -3.03 -7.89
N ASN A 19 -3.64 -2.83 -7.55
CA ASN A 19 -4.36 -1.63 -7.97
C ASN A 19 -3.70 -0.38 -7.35
N PRO A 20 -3.54 0.72 -8.11
CA PRO A 20 -3.04 1.97 -7.55
C PRO A 20 -4.08 2.56 -6.60
N ALA A 21 -3.61 3.03 -5.44
CA ALA A 21 -4.44 3.67 -4.44
C ALA A 21 -3.65 4.72 -3.66
N THR A 22 -4.36 5.54 -2.90
CA THR A 22 -3.77 6.43 -1.90
C THR A 22 -4.23 5.96 -0.52
N LEU A 23 -3.29 5.60 0.35
CA LEU A 23 -3.55 5.34 1.76
C LEU A 23 -3.78 6.68 2.46
N MET A 24 -4.99 6.86 2.99
CA MET A 24 -5.41 8.06 3.70
C MET A 24 -5.27 7.90 5.22
N GLY A 25 -5.45 6.69 5.72
CA GLY A 25 -5.51 6.40 7.15
C GLY A 25 -5.38 4.91 7.47
N ILE A 26 -4.87 4.62 8.66
CA ILE A 26 -4.96 3.31 9.30
C ILE A 26 -5.88 3.48 10.50
N ARG A 27 -7.05 2.87 10.44
CA ARG A 27 -8.13 3.02 11.41
C ARG A 27 -7.93 2.02 12.56
N PRO A 28 -8.06 2.43 13.84
CA PRO A 28 -7.81 1.57 15.00
C PRO A 28 -8.76 0.36 15.07
N GLU A 29 -9.90 0.43 14.38
CA GLU A 29 -10.87 -0.67 14.24
C GLU A 29 -10.38 -1.80 13.32
N GLY A 30 -9.19 -1.67 12.72
CA GLY A 30 -8.57 -2.71 11.90
C GLY A 30 -8.80 -2.55 10.40
N TYR A 31 -8.91 -1.31 9.91
CA TYR A 31 -9.13 -1.02 8.49
C TYR A 31 -8.08 -0.07 7.92
N TYR A 32 -7.74 -0.26 6.65
CA TYR A 32 -7.13 0.77 5.82
C TYR A 32 -8.21 1.63 5.20
N GLU A 33 -8.06 2.95 5.30
CA GLU A 33 -8.83 3.89 4.51
C GLU A 33 -8.05 4.28 3.27
N LEU A 34 -8.59 3.93 2.11
CA LEU A 34 -7.95 4.09 0.81
C LEU A 34 -8.81 4.93 -0.10
N GLN A 35 -8.19 5.75 -0.94
CA GLN A 35 -8.81 6.28 -2.15
C GLN A 35 -8.39 5.40 -3.33
N ILE A 36 -9.38 4.86 -4.04
CA ILE A 36 -9.18 3.96 -5.19
C ILE A 36 -10.03 4.47 -6.35
N ALA A 37 -9.46 4.50 -7.56
CA ALA A 37 -10.23 4.76 -8.77
C ALA A 37 -11.03 3.51 -9.17
N ASN A 38 -12.32 3.67 -9.45
CA ASN A 38 -13.11 2.60 -10.07
C ASN A 38 -12.73 2.44 -11.55
N LYS A 39 -13.39 1.51 -12.26
CA LYS A 39 -13.12 1.25 -13.69
C LYS A 39 -13.44 2.45 -14.60
N GLU A 40 -14.28 3.37 -14.14
CA GLU A 40 -14.68 4.58 -14.85
C GLU A 40 -13.76 5.78 -14.54
N GLY A 41 -12.80 5.59 -13.61
CA GLY A 41 -11.82 6.60 -13.21
C GLY A 41 -12.28 7.49 -12.04
N GLU A 42 -13.47 7.27 -11.50
CA GLU A 42 -13.97 8.01 -10.34
C GLU A 42 -13.27 7.56 -9.06
N ILE A 43 -12.92 8.51 -8.20
CA ILE A 43 -12.23 8.23 -6.94
C ILE A 43 -13.25 7.95 -5.84
N HIS A 44 -13.13 6.78 -5.22
CA HIS A 44 -13.98 6.35 -4.11
C HIS A 44 -13.14 6.10 -2.85
N VAL A 45 -13.71 6.40 -1.69
CA VAL A 45 -13.14 6.00 -0.40
C VAL A 45 -13.57 4.57 -0.10
N VAL A 46 -12.60 3.71 0.22
CA VAL A 46 -12.82 2.29 0.52
C VAL A 46 -12.20 1.96 1.86
N LEU A 47 -12.94 1.24 2.70
CA LEU A 47 -12.44 0.66 3.94
C LEU A 47 -12.14 -0.82 3.69
N LEU A 48 -10.86 -1.19 3.81
CA LEU A 48 -10.42 -2.57 3.64
C LEU A 48 -9.88 -3.13 4.94
N PRO A 49 -10.31 -4.34 5.38
CA PRO A 49 -9.82 -4.93 6.61
C PRO A 49 -8.32 -5.25 6.49
N ILE A 50 -7.54 -4.91 7.51
CA ILE A 50 -6.09 -5.13 7.52
C ILE A 50 -5.75 -6.62 7.37
N ALA A 51 -6.51 -7.50 8.02
CA ALA A 51 -6.27 -8.94 8.05
C ALA A 51 -6.24 -9.62 6.66
N GLN A 52 -6.84 -9.01 5.63
CA GLN A 52 -6.92 -9.57 4.27
C GLN A 52 -6.49 -8.57 3.20
N THR A 53 -5.68 -7.58 3.58
CA THR A 53 -5.24 -6.51 2.67
C THR A 53 -3.73 -6.31 2.77
N GLY A 54 -3.04 -6.50 1.65
CA GLY A 54 -1.63 -6.16 1.51
C GLY A 54 -1.46 -4.78 0.88
N LEU A 55 -0.53 -3.98 1.40
CA LEU A 55 -0.12 -2.71 0.81
C LEU A 55 1.37 -2.75 0.48
N ILE A 56 1.74 -2.29 -0.72
CA ILE A 56 3.13 -2.01 -1.09
C ILE A 56 3.24 -0.50 -1.31
N PHE A 57 4.14 0.17 -0.60
CA PHE A 57 4.41 1.59 -0.80
C PHE A 57 5.03 1.82 -2.18
N ALA A 58 4.62 2.88 -2.86
CA ALA A 58 5.09 3.18 -4.20
C ALA A 58 6.58 3.57 -4.21
N GLU A 59 7.07 4.19 -3.13
CA GLU A 59 8.47 4.52 -2.96
C GLU A 59 9.23 3.33 -2.37
N PRO A 60 10.28 2.83 -3.06
CA PRO A 60 11.10 1.74 -2.54
C PRO A 60 12.04 2.25 -1.44
N GLU A 61 12.28 1.40 -0.44
CA GLU A 61 13.37 1.62 0.52
C GLU A 61 14.72 1.65 -0.21
N PRO A 62 15.68 2.50 0.23
CA PRO A 62 17.01 2.55 -0.36
C PRO A 62 17.71 1.19 -0.24
N ARG A 63 18.40 0.78 -1.31
CA ARG A 63 19.18 -0.46 -1.29
C ARG A 63 20.35 -0.30 -0.32
N ILE A 64 20.48 -1.26 0.61
CA ILE A 64 21.66 -1.39 1.44
C ILE A 64 22.69 -2.20 0.65
N GLU A 65 23.74 -1.55 0.17
CA GLU A 65 24.87 -2.28 -0.43
C GLU A 65 25.62 -3.04 0.66
N THR A 66 25.74 -4.36 0.52
CA THR A 66 26.55 -5.17 1.45
C THR A 66 28.01 -4.97 1.09
N ILE A 67 28.80 -4.34 1.95
CA ILE A 67 30.23 -4.16 1.74
C ILE A 67 30.91 -5.53 1.90
N SER A 68 31.12 -6.25 0.80
CA SER A 68 31.95 -7.45 0.78
C SER A 68 33.40 -7.05 0.51
N GLY A 69 34.17 -6.84 1.56
CA GLY A 69 35.59 -6.49 1.44
C GLY A 69 36.26 -6.28 2.78
N VAL A 70 36.27 -7.29 3.65
CA VAL A 70 37.29 -7.37 4.70
C VAL A 70 38.43 -8.18 4.09
N GLU A 71 39.42 -7.48 3.54
CA GLU A 71 40.69 -8.06 3.09
C GLU A 71 41.36 -8.82 4.26
N ARG A 72 41.88 -10.01 3.97
CA ARG A 72 42.78 -10.77 4.86
C ARG A 72 44.20 -10.63 4.37
#